data_AF-A0A7S0JDR1-F1
#
_entry.id   AF-A0A7S0JDR1-F1
#
_cell.length_a   1.000
_cell.length_b   1.000
_cell.length_c   1.000
_cell.angle_alpha   90.00
_cell.angle_beta   90.00
_cell.angle_gamma   90.00
#
_symmetry.space_group_name_H-M   'P 1'
#
loop_
_entity.id
_entity.type
_entity.pdbx_description
1 polymer ?
#
loop_
_entity_poly.entity_id
_entity_poly.type
_entity_poly.pdbx_seq_one_letter_code
_entity_poly.pdbx_strand_id
1 'polypeptide(L)'
;GDKMCAATTSTTTLSLRCVGFCGADDSVDPRLLLAISSQHEWVEWGVLFREEKGGSPRFASGAWLRKLARVNAGRTMRLAAHLCAERVDEVLRGEPAFVRYLLQEVGFRRVQINATSANGCDMSLFADDDGACRCAASLRGLIGAVPQIEFILQHNSQTRHLCEKLLEQPPPNLSFLYDESMGFGVCATAWPEPRAKVPFGFAGGLSPKNIAEELIKMDAVAAGGQLWVDMETSLRTQLQDGSDIFDCNKAMACVDAVIGLGLKPDVCVRLANGNDASQKKQKIADG
;
A
#
# COMPACT_ATOMS: atom_id res chain seq x y z
N GLY A 1 15.83 -11.31 -50.14
CA GLY A 1 16.76 -11.33 -49.00
C GLY A 1 16.06 -10.64 -47.87
N ASP A 2 15.16 -11.36 -47.20
CA ASP A 2 14.32 -10.79 -46.14
C ASP A 2 15.02 -10.96 -44.80
N LYS A 3 15.40 -9.82 -44.20
CA LYS A 3 15.80 -9.77 -42.80
C LYS A 3 14.52 -9.76 -41.97
N MET A 4 14.18 -10.93 -41.44
CA MET A 4 13.18 -11.10 -40.40
C MET A 4 13.72 -10.43 -39.12
N CYS A 5 13.10 -9.33 -38.69
CA CYS A 5 13.35 -8.72 -37.39
C CYS A 5 12.91 -9.71 -36.31
N ALA A 6 13.88 -10.30 -35.61
CA ALA A 6 13.61 -11.01 -34.36
C ALA A 6 13.20 -9.97 -33.31
N ALA A 7 11.92 -9.99 -32.94
CA ALA A 7 11.47 -9.27 -31.74
C ALA A 7 12.10 -9.95 -30.53
N THR A 8 13.09 -9.29 -29.93
CA THR A 8 13.69 -9.72 -28.67
C THR A 8 12.61 -9.60 -27.59
N THR A 9 11.94 -10.69 -27.26
CA THR A 9 11.10 -10.78 -26.07
C THR A 9 12.03 -10.67 -24.86
N SER A 10 12.22 -9.45 -24.36
CA SER A 10 12.82 -9.22 -23.05
C SER A 10 11.98 -9.97 -22.03
N THR A 11 12.50 -11.04 -21.45
CA THR A 11 11.86 -11.72 -20.33
C THR A 11 11.94 -10.80 -19.11
N THR A 12 10.82 -10.16 -18.80
CA THR A 12 10.65 -9.31 -17.61
C THR A 12 11.06 -10.07 -16.35
N THR A 13 11.92 -9.47 -15.53
CA THR A 13 12.37 -10.03 -14.24
C THR A 13 11.50 -9.59 -13.06
N LEU A 14 10.52 -8.73 -13.35
CA LEU A 14 9.69 -8.09 -12.35
C LEU A 14 8.85 -9.10 -11.58
N SER A 15 8.91 -8.99 -10.25
CA SER A 15 7.99 -9.69 -9.36
C SER A 15 7.05 -8.68 -8.70
N LEU A 16 5.75 -8.77 -8.99
CA LEU A 16 4.75 -7.97 -8.28
C LEU A 16 4.32 -8.69 -7.00
N ARG A 17 4.21 -7.92 -5.92
CA ARG A 17 3.63 -8.36 -4.64
C ARG A 17 2.12 -8.18 -4.59
N CYS A 18 1.68 -7.00 -5.01
CA CYS A 18 0.28 -6.58 -5.06
C CYS A 18 0.11 -5.36 -5.96
N VAL A 19 -1.14 -5.06 -6.27
CA VAL A 19 -1.56 -3.81 -6.93
C VAL A 19 -2.56 -3.13 -6.01
N GLY A 20 -2.20 -1.92 -5.59
CA GLY A 20 -2.97 -1.08 -4.69
C GLY A 20 -3.95 -0.20 -5.45
N PHE A 21 -5.19 -0.22 -5.00
CA PHE A 21 -6.27 0.63 -5.48
C PHE A 21 -6.77 1.48 -4.31
N CYS A 22 -6.24 2.69 -4.23
CA CYS A 22 -6.50 3.63 -3.15
C CYS A 22 -7.70 4.53 -3.44
N GLY A 23 -8.35 5.03 -2.38
CA GLY A 23 -9.48 5.95 -2.48
C GLY A 23 -10.84 5.28 -2.50
N ALA A 24 -10.95 4.05 -2.00
CA ALA A 24 -12.24 3.41 -1.78
C ALA A 24 -13.01 4.13 -0.65
N ASP A 25 -14.27 4.46 -0.92
CA ASP A 25 -15.13 5.28 -0.05
C ASP A 25 -16.61 4.86 -0.15
N ASP A 26 -17.49 5.70 0.37
CA ASP A 26 -18.94 5.53 0.41
C ASP A 26 -19.59 5.26 -0.97
N SER A 27 -18.93 5.61 -2.09
CA SER A 27 -19.48 5.40 -3.43
C SER A 27 -19.39 3.94 -3.91
N VAL A 28 -18.66 3.07 -3.21
CA VAL A 28 -18.48 1.65 -3.59
C VAL A 28 -18.93 0.73 -2.47
N ASP A 29 -19.69 -0.34 -2.80
CA ASP A 29 -20.07 -1.33 -1.79
C ASP A 29 -18.88 -2.24 -1.44
N PRO A 30 -18.50 -2.40 -0.16
CA PRO A 30 -17.42 -3.31 0.23
C PRO A 30 -17.58 -4.76 -0.26
N ARG A 31 -18.82 -5.22 -0.53
CA ARG A 31 -19.08 -6.55 -1.10
C ARG A 31 -18.54 -6.70 -2.52
N LEU A 32 -18.51 -5.62 -3.30
CA LEU A 32 -17.91 -5.63 -4.63
C LEU A 32 -16.39 -5.78 -4.53
N LEU A 33 -15.77 -5.07 -3.59
CA LEU A 33 -14.34 -5.19 -3.31
C LEU A 33 -13.97 -6.61 -2.87
N LEU A 34 -14.78 -7.23 -1.99
CA LEU A 34 -14.62 -8.62 -1.58
C LEU A 34 -14.72 -9.61 -2.76
N ALA A 35 -15.70 -9.40 -3.66
CA ALA A 35 -15.87 -10.24 -4.84
C ALA A 35 -14.63 -10.21 -5.75
N ILE A 36 -14.08 -9.01 -5.99
CA ILE A 36 -12.83 -8.83 -6.74
C ILE A 36 -11.65 -9.50 -6.02
N SER A 37 -11.49 -9.26 -4.71
CA SER A 37 -10.43 -9.90 -3.90
C SER A 37 -10.53 -11.42 -3.88
N SER A 38 -11.72 -12.01 -4.08
CA SER A 38 -11.89 -13.47 -4.11
C SER A 38 -11.36 -14.10 -5.41
N GLN A 39 -11.29 -13.33 -6.50
CA GLN A 39 -10.71 -13.77 -7.78
C GLN A 39 -9.27 -13.30 -7.96
N HIS A 40 -8.94 -12.16 -7.34
CA HIS A 40 -7.66 -11.49 -7.45
C HIS A 40 -7.16 -11.16 -6.04
N GLU A 41 -6.79 -12.19 -5.28
CA GLU A 41 -6.34 -12.07 -3.89
C GLU A 41 -5.06 -11.24 -3.69
N TRP A 42 -4.41 -10.84 -4.78
CA TRP A 42 -3.26 -9.95 -4.82
C TRP A 42 -3.61 -8.46 -4.98
N VAL A 43 -4.88 -8.14 -5.24
CA VAL A 43 -5.39 -6.77 -5.20
C VAL A 43 -5.47 -6.29 -3.76
N GLU A 44 -5.02 -5.06 -3.53
CA GLU A 44 -5.09 -4.39 -2.25
C GLU A 44 -5.95 -3.13 -2.34
N TRP A 45 -6.79 -2.90 -1.33
CA TRP A 45 -7.65 -1.72 -1.25
C TRP A 45 -7.09 -0.71 -0.26
N GLY A 46 -6.76 0.47 -0.77
CA GLY A 46 -6.33 1.61 0.03
C GLY A 46 -7.51 2.44 0.50
N VAL A 47 -7.59 2.69 1.81
CA VAL A 47 -8.62 3.53 2.43
C VAL A 47 -7.95 4.72 3.09
N LEU A 48 -8.33 5.94 2.71
CA LEU A 48 -7.76 7.16 3.28
C LEU A 48 -8.42 7.52 4.61
N PHE A 49 -7.60 7.92 5.57
CA PHE A 49 -8.01 8.36 6.89
C PHE A 49 -7.60 9.81 7.11
N ARG A 50 -8.60 10.69 7.02
CA ARG A 50 -8.51 12.12 7.28
C ARG A 50 -9.83 12.57 7.88
N GLU A 51 -9.85 12.75 9.19
CA GLU A 51 -11.08 12.79 9.99
C GLU A 51 -12.05 13.89 9.54
N GLU A 52 -11.53 15.07 9.24
CA GLU A 52 -12.32 16.23 8.81
C GLU A 52 -12.91 16.07 7.39
N LYS A 53 -12.46 15.06 6.63
CA LYS A 53 -12.96 14.75 5.29
C LYS A 53 -13.82 13.48 5.24
N GLY A 54 -14.03 12.80 6.35
CA GLY A 54 -14.78 11.53 6.38
C GLY A 54 -16.16 11.64 5.74
N GLY A 55 -16.45 10.75 4.79
CA GLY A 55 -17.69 10.72 4.01
C GLY A 55 -17.68 11.61 2.76
N SER A 56 -16.62 12.37 2.52
CA SER A 56 -16.40 13.05 1.23
C SER A 56 -15.73 12.13 0.21
N PRO A 57 -15.76 12.45 -1.10
CA PRO A 57 -15.08 11.65 -2.11
C PRO A 57 -13.61 11.37 -1.74
N ARG A 58 -13.22 10.09 -1.89
CA ARG A 58 -11.95 9.43 -1.52
C ARG A 58 -11.77 9.12 -0.04
N PHE A 59 -12.54 9.74 0.85
CA PHE A 59 -12.40 9.60 2.29
C PHE A 59 -13.60 8.87 2.87
N ALA A 60 -13.44 7.58 3.14
CA ALA A 60 -14.52 6.74 3.65
C ALA A 60 -15.11 7.24 4.98
N SER A 61 -16.43 7.20 5.10
CA SER A 61 -17.13 7.48 6.35
C SER A 61 -16.92 6.37 7.38
N GLY A 62 -17.13 6.69 8.66
CA GLY A 62 -17.17 5.67 9.72
C GLY A 62 -18.26 4.62 9.52
N ALA A 63 -19.37 4.97 8.86
CA ALA A 63 -20.44 4.02 8.52
C ALA A 63 -19.97 3.02 7.47
N TRP A 64 -19.29 3.49 6.43
CA TRP A 64 -18.70 2.64 5.41
C TRP A 64 -17.61 1.74 5.99
N LEU A 65 -16.73 2.28 6.84
CA LEU A 65 -15.68 1.49 7.51
C LEU A 65 -16.24 0.34 8.35
N ARG A 66 -17.33 0.57 9.10
CA ARG A 66 -18.02 -0.50 9.85
C ARG A 66 -18.61 -1.55 8.91
N LYS A 67 -19.12 -1.15 7.75
CA LYS A 67 -19.62 -2.08 6.73
C LYS A 67 -18.47 -2.90 6.15
N LEU A 68 -17.35 -2.27 5.81
CA LEU A 68 -16.12 -2.96 5.36
C LEU A 68 -15.66 -3.98 6.40
N ALA A 69 -15.59 -3.61 7.68
CA ALA A 69 -15.18 -4.51 8.76
C ALA A 69 -16.06 -5.77 8.84
N ARG A 70 -17.39 -5.61 8.70
CA ARG A 70 -18.34 -6.75 8.69
C ARG A 70 -18.17 -7.63 7.46
N VAL A 71 -18.00 -7.02 6.29
CA VAL A 71 -17.82 -7.76 5.03
C VAL A 71 -16.48 -8.50 5.00
N ASN A 72 -15.42 -7.89 5.54
CA ASN A 72 -14.09 -8.48 5.66
C ASN A 72 -13.88 -9.25 6.99
N ALA A 73 -14.96 -9.78 7.61
CA ALA A 73 -14.83 -10.54 8.85
C ALA A 73 -13.94 -11.79 8.70
N GLY A 74 -13.94 -12.40 7.52
CA GLY A 74 -13.04 -13.52 7.16
C GLY A 74 -11.60 -13.11 6.88
N ARG A 75 -11.27 -11.81 6.91
CA ARG A 75 -9.92 -11.26 6.70
C ARG A 75 -9.27 -11.70 5.38
N THR A 76 -10.07 -11.83 4.32
CA THR A 76 -9.60 -12.28 3.00
C THR A 76 -9.16 -11.12 2.10
N MET A 77 -9.65 -9.91 2.34
CA MET A 77 -9.22 -8.72 1.58
C MET A 77 -7.86 -8.23 2.06
N ARG A 78 -6.96 -7.89 1.13
CA ARG A 78 -5.77 -7.09 1.44
C ARG A 78 -6.19 -5.63 1.58
N LEU A 79 -5.90 -5.05 2.74
CA LEU A 79 -6.30 -3.68 3.08
C LEU A 79 -5.08 -2.89 3.54
N ALA A 80 -4.92 -1.69 2.98
CA ALA A 80 -3.93 -0.69 3.40
C ALA A 80 -4.63 0.58 3.90
N ALA A 81 -4.27 1.04 5.09
CA ALA A 81 -4.80 2.27 5.67
C ALA A 81 -3.86 3.43 5.34
N HIS A 82 -4.36 4.45 4.65
CA HIS A 82 -3.56 5.61 4.23
C HIS A 82 -3.83 6.76 5.19
N LEU A 83 -2.94 6.95 6.16
CA LEU A 83 -3.07 7.98 7.18
C LEU A 83 -2.64 9.34 6.61
N CYS A 84 -3.47 10.35 6.85
CA CYS A 84 -3.21 11.75 6.53
C CYS A 84 -3.46 12.64 7.77
N ALA A 85 -3.02 13.89 7.72
CA ALA A 85 -3.23 14.90 8.75
C ALA A 85 -2.94 14.39 10.18
N GLU A 86 -3.85 14.61 11.14
CA GLU A 86 -3.68 14.24 12.55
C GLU A 86 -3.34 12.75 12.75
N ARG A 87 -3.82 11.85 11.89
CA ARG A 87 -3.48 10.41 11.96
C ARG A 87 -2.02 10.13 11.66
N VAL A 88 -1.38 10.97 10.84
CA VAL A 88 0.07 10.92 10.66
C VAL A 88 0.77 11.44 11.90
N ASP A 89 0.33 12.57 12.44
CA ASP A 89 0.97 13.19 13.59
C ASP A 89 0.91 12.28 14.83
N GLU A 90 -0.19 11.54 15.03
CA GLU A 90 -0.33 10.48 16.04
C GLU A 90 0.79 9.43 15.90
N VAL A 91 0.97 8.85 14.71
CA VAL A 91 1.97 7.79 14.52
C VAL A 91 3.41 8.32 14.58
N LEU A 92 3.65 9.57 14.16
CA LEU A 92 4.96 10.24 14.31
C LEU A 92 5.31 10.47 15.79
N ARG A 93 4.30 10.62 16.66
CA ARG A 93 4.47 10.67 18.13
C ARG A 93 4.51 9.27 18.77
N GLY A 94 4.34 8.20 17.99
CA GLY A 94 4.41 6.82 18.45
C GLY A 94 3.10 6.29 19.02
N GLU A 95 1.97 6.95 18.78
CA GLU A 95 0.68 6.59 19.34
C GLU A 95 0.07 5.37 18.62
N PRO A 96 -0.18 4.24 19.33
CA PRO A 96 -0.59 2.99 18.68
C PRO A 96 -2.11 2.78 18.58
N ALA A 97 -2.91 3.63 19.23
CA ALA A 97 -4.32 3.36 19.47
C ALA A 97 -5.11 3.14 18.17
N PHE A 98 -4.98 4.06 17.22
CA PHE A 98 -5.71 3.97 15.95
C PHE A 98 -5.22 2.82 15.07
N VAL A 99 -3.90 2.60 15.01
CA VAL A 99 -3.30 1.46 14.28
C VAL A 99 -3.80 0.13 14.83
N ARG A 100 -3.90 -0.01 16.16
CA ARG A 100 -4.44 -1.22 16.81
C ARG A 100 -5.91 -1.42 16.47
N TYR A 101 -6.72 -0.36 16.48
CA TYR A 101 -8.10 -0.41 16.04
C TYR A 101 -8.23 -0.91 14.59
N LEU A 102 -7.45 -0.34 13.66
CA LEU A 102 -7.45 -0.76 12.25
C LEU A 102 -7.08 -2.24 12.08
N LEU A 103 -6.08 -2.72 12.84
CA LEU A 103 -5.64 -4.12 12.84
C LEU A 103 -6.74 -5.07 13.37
N GLN A 104 -7.33 -4.73 14.52
CA GLN A 104 -8.19 -5.61 15.30
C GLN A 104 -9.62 -5.64 14.77
N GLU A 105 -10.18 -4.46 14.47
CA GLU A 105 -11.59 -4.32 14.12
C GLU A 105 -11.81 -4.51 12.62
N VAL A 106 -10.98 -3.90 11.78
CA VAL A 106 -11.20 -3.88 10.32
C VAL A 106 -10.31 -4.86 9.55
N GLY A 107 -9.16 -5.22 10.13
CA GLY A 107 -8.27 -6.23 9.56
C GLY A 107 -7.24 -5.66 8.60
N PHE A 108 -6.90 -4.37 8.72
CA PHE A 108 -5.76 -3.81 7.98
C PHE A 108 -4.48 -4.55 8.36
N ARG A 109 -3.61 -4.75 7.36
CA ARG A 109 -2.29 -5.36 7.54
C ARG A 109 -1.16 -4.46 7.07
N ARG A 110 -1.50 -3.33 6.45
CA ARG A 110 -0.58 -2.29 6.03
C ARG A 110 -1.09 -0.93 6.46
N VAL A 111 -0.19 -0.06 6.88
CA VAL A 111 -0.48 1.34 7.24
C VAL A 111 0.51 2.23 6.50
N GLN A 112 0.01 3.07 5.61
CA GLN A 112 0.78 4.08 4.90
C GLN A 112 0.72 5.42 5.63
N ILE A 113 1.90 6.02 5.84
CA ILE A 113 2.09 7.29 6.50
C ILE A 113 2.39 8.33 5.42
N ASN A 114 1.40 9.18 5.11
CA ASN A 114 1.52 10.24 4.11
C ASN A 114 1.93 11.57 4.76
N ALA A 115 3.15 11.62 5.30
CA ALA A 115 3.68 12.78 6.04
C ALA A 115 4.10 13.94 5.13
N THR A 116 3.15 14.49 4.38
CA THR A 116 3.37 15.63 3.49
C THR A 116 2.41 16.77 3.79
N SER A 117 2.82 17.99 3.43
CA SER A 117 1.96 19.17 3.59
C SER A 117 0.67 19.07 2.78
N ALA A 118 0.72 18.47 1.58
CA ALA A 118 -0.45 18.20 0.75
C ALA A 118 -1.50 17.33 1.46
N ASN A 119 -1.03 16.43 2.33
CA ASN A 119 -1.88 15.55 3.14
C ASN A 119 -2.28 16.16 4.49
N GLY A 120 -1.90 17.41 4.77
CA GLY A 120 -2.28 18.15 5.98
C GLY A 120 -1.46 17.80 7.22
N CYS A 121 -0.28 17.19 7.06
CA CYS A 121 0.62 16.85 8.16
C CYS A 121 1.31 18.09 8.74
N ASP A 122 1.55 18.09 10.06
CA ASP A 122 2.42 19.08 10.70
C ASP A 122 3.90 18.79 10.39
N MET A 123 4.39 19.46 9.34
CA MET A 123 5.78 19.32 8.90
C MET A 123 6.81 19.82 9.92
N SER A 124 6.39 20.57 10.94
CA SER A 124 7.31 21.06 11.98
C SER A 124 7.83 19.94 12.89
N LEU A 125 7.11 18.81 12.96
CA LEU A 125 7.49 17.65 13.81
C LEU A 125 8.86 17.07 13.46
N PHE A 126 9.28 17.19 12.19
CA PHE A 126 10.53 16.64 11.66
C PHE A 126 11.24 17.62 10.71
N ALA A 127 11.04 18.93 10.92
CA ALA A 127 11.66 19.98 10.10
C ALA A 127 13.18 20.12 10.32
N ASP A 128 13.67 19.72 11.50
CA ASP A 128 15.09 19.70 11.87
C ASP A 128 15.57 18.27 12.21
N ASP A 129 16.89 18.11 12.37
CA ASP A 129 17.52 16.81 12.61
C ASP A 129 17.05 16.18 13.93
N ASP A 130 16.89 16.99 14.98
CA ASP A 130 16.41 16.54 16.28
C ASP A 130 14.96 16.06 16.21
N GLY A 131 14.09 16.78 15.52
CA GLY A 131 12.70 16.41 15.26
C GLY A 131 12.59 15.13 14.45
N ALA A 132 13.37 15.01 13.37
CA ALA A 132 13.42 13.81 12.57
C ALA A 132 13.95 12.60 13.36
N CYS A 133 14.98 12.78 14.20
CA CYS A 133 15.48 11.75 15.10
C CYS A 133 14.42 11.29 16.11
N ARG A 134 13.70 12.24 16.74
CA ARG A 134 12.59 11.92 17.66
C ARG A 134 11.47 11.15 16.94
N CYS A 135 11.01 11.63 15.79
CA CYS A 135 9.97 10.96 15.02
C CYS A 135 10.40 9.55 14.58
N ALA A 136 11.64 9.37 14.11
CA ALA A 136 12.15 8.07 13.72
C ALA A 136 12.24 7.11 14.92
N ALA A 137 12.65 7.58 16.09
CA ALA A 137 12.66 6.78 17.31
C ALA A 137 11.24 6.35 17.75
N SER A 138 10.29 7.29 17.75
CA SER A 138 8.88 7.01 18.06
C SER A 138 8.26 6.01 17.08
N LEU A 139 8.50 6.20 15.78
CA LEU A 139 8.04 5.27 14.75
C LEU A 139 8.66 3.88 14.93
N ARG A 140 9.96 3.77 15.21
CA ARG A 140 10.59 2.47 15.52
C ARG A 140 9.90 1.77 16.69
N GLY A 141 9.61 2.52 17.77
CA GLY A 141 8.89 1.99 18.93
C GLY A 141 7.48 1.49 18.58
N LEU A 142 6.72 2.30 17.83
CA LEU A 142 5.38 1.93 17.35
C LEU A 142 5.43 0.69 16.45
N ILE A 143 6.30 0.69 15.45
CA ILE A 143 6.45 -0.41 14.48
C ILE A 143 6.80 -1.72 15.20
N GLY A 144 7.70 -1.67 16.19
CA GLY A 144 8.04 -2.82 17.03
C GLY A 144 6.91 -3.28 17.96
N ALA A 145 6.03 -2.36 18.38
CA ALA A 145 4.88 -2.68 19.22
C ALA A 145 3.69 -3.32 18.46
N VAL A 146 3.70 -3.26 17.12
CA VAL A 146 2.63 -3.81 16.27
C VAL A 146 3.21 -4.59 15.08
N PRO A 147 3.97 -5.68 15.32
CA PRO A 147 4.71 -6.40 14.27
C PRO A 147 3.82 -7.07 13.21
N GLN A 148 2.50 -7.15 13.46
CA GLN A 148 1.52 -7.69 12.51
C GLN A 148 1.16 -6.70 11.38
N ILE A 149 1.53 -5.43 11.54
CA ILE A 149 1.33 -4.38 10.54
C ILE A 149 2.65 -4.11 9.83
N GLU A 150 2.61 -4.03 8.51
CA GLU A 150 3.66 -3.38 7.74
C GLU A 150 3.38 -1.87 7.65
N PHE A 151 4.39 -1.07 7.98
CA PHE A 151 4.32 0.37 7.88
C PHE A 151 4.99 0.84 6.60
N ILE A 152 4.30 1.66 5.83
CA ILE A 152 4.77 2.21 4.56
C ILE A 152 4.99 3.70 4.79
N LEU A 153 6.21 4.19 4.66
CA LEU A 153 6.46 5.63 4.64
C LEU A 153 6.50 6.12 3.19
N GLN A 154 5.69 7.12 2.87
CA GLN A 154 5.77 7.78 1.56
C GLN A 154 7.12 8.47 1.46
N HIS A 155 7.92 8.13 0.45
CA HIS A 155 9.25 8.66 0.20
C HIS A 155 9.22 9.68 -0.94
N ASN A 156 9.49 10.94 -0.61
CA ASN A 156 9.61 12.06 -1.55
C ASN A 156 10.60 13.10 -0.98
N SER A 157 10.73 14.24 -1.63
CA SER A 157 11.59 15.34 -1.15
C SER A 157 11.26 15.85 0.26
N GLN A 158 10.01 15.80 0.74
CA GLN A 158 9.62 16.28 2.07
C GLN A 158 9.92 15.27 3.19
N THR A 159 9.80 13.98 2.90
CA THR A 159 9.97 12.91 3.90
C THR A 159 11.34 12.25 3.85
N ARG A 160 12.18 12.58 2.86
CA ARG A 160 13.51 11.97 2.65
C ARG A 160 14.36 11.92 3.91
N HIS A 161 14.41 13.03 4.65
CA HIS A 161 15.23 13.11 5.85
C HIS A 161 14.73 12.15 6.95
N LEU A 162 13.41 12.05 7.15
CA LEU A 162 12.81 11.08 8.07
C LEU A 162 13.08 9.63 7.63
N CYS A 163 12.95 9.33 6.33
CA CYS A 163 13.29 8.03 5.76
C CYS A 163 14.77 7.66 6.02
N GLU A 164 15.68 8.63 5.89
CA GLU A 164 17.12 8.45 6.18
C GLU A 164 17.37 8.08 7.65
N LYS A 165 16.74 8.79 8.59
CA LYS A 165 16.83 8.45 10.02
C LYS A 165 16.26 7.08 10.36
N LEU A 166 15.21 6.64 9.65
CA LEU A 166 14.69 5.27 9.80
C LEU A 166 15.66 4.22 9.27
N LEU A 167 16.35 4.49 8.15
CA LEU A 167 17.30 3.57 7.52
C LEU A 167 18.58 3.32 8.32
N GLU A 168 18.94 4.18 9.27
CA GLU A 168 20.05 3.94 10.19
C GLU A 168 19.83 2.65 11.01
N GLN A 169 18.57 2.37 11.37
CA GLN A 169 18.13 1.18 12.08
C GLN A 169 16.74 0.79 11.55
N PRO A 170 16.67 0.11 10.40
CA PRO A 170 15.40 -0.14 9.71
C PRO A 170 14.60 -1.21 10.46
N PRO A 171 13.35 -0.92 10.87
CA PRO A 171 12.45 -1.94 11.38
C PRO A 171 12.18 -3.04 10.34
N PRO A 172 11.98 -4.30 10.76
CA PRO A 172 11.79 -5.42 9.83
C PRO A 172 10.49 -5.35 9.01
N ASN A 173 9.50 -4.60 9.50
CA ASN A 173 8.18 -4.40 8.89
C ASN A 173 7.99 -2.94 8.40
N LEU A 174 9.07 -2.28 8.01
CA LEU A 174 9.06 -1.00 7.31
C LEU A 174 9.16 -1.22 5.79
N SER A 175 8.41 -0.44 5.02
CA SER A 175 8.47 -0.35 3.56
C SER A 175 8.46 1.12 3.13
N PHE A 176 8.88 1.39 1.89
CA PHE A 176 8.80 2.72 1.28
C PHE A 176 7.93 2.77 0.05
N LEU A 177 7.06 3.79 -0.05
CA LEU A 177 6.35 4.11 -1.28
C LEU A 177 7.02 5.30 -1.96
N TYR A 178 7.66 5.08 -3.11
CA TYR A 178 8.22 6.17 -3.90
C TYR A 178 7.12 6.89 -4.68
N ASP A 179 6.81 8.12 -4.27
CA ASP A 179 5.78 8.97 -4.86
C ASP A 179 6.18 10.44 -4.77
N GLU A 180 6.91 10.91 -5.78
CA GLU A 180 7.31 12.32 -5.86
C GLU A 180 6.12 13.24 -6.20
N SER A 181 5.00 12.69 -6.68
CA SER A 181 3.79 13.48 -6.91
C SER A 181 3.08 13.87 -5.62
N MET A 182 3.47 13.32 -4.47
CA MET A 182 2.86 13.61 -3.16
C MET A 182 1.34 13.44 -3.14
N GLY A 183 0.80 12.51 -3.95
CA GLY A 183 -0.64 12.28 -4.11
C GLY A 183 -1.34 13.11 -5.20
N PHE A 184 -0.63 13.97 -5.94
CA PHE A 184 -1.22 14.73 -7.06
C PHE A 184 -1.54 13.87 -8.29
N GLY A 185 -1.06 12.63 -8.33
CA GLY A 185 -1.35 11.71 -9.43
C GLY A 185 -0.63 12.11 -10.73
N VAL A 186 0.54 12.74 -10.60
CA VAL A 186 1.41 13.08 -11.73
C VAL A 186 2.40 11.94 -11.95
N CYS A 187 2.49 11.45 -13.18
CA CYS A 187 3.40 10.36 -13.51
C CYS A 187 4.84 10.86 -13.46
N ALA A 188 5.72 10.07 -12.82
CA ALA A 188 7.14 10.39 -12.77
C ALA A 188 7.75 10.35 -14.19
N THR A 189 8.72 11.23 -14.45
CA THR A 189 9.53 11.18 -15.68
C THR A 189 10.57 10.07 -15.65
N ALA A 190 11.00 9.68 -14.44
CA ALA A 190 11.87 8.53 -14.18
C ALA A 190 11.55 7.95 -12.79
N TRP A 191 11.65 6.63 -12.66
CA TRP A 191 11.47 5.93 -11.39
C TRP A 191 12.81 5.88 -10.64
N PRO A 192 12.85 6.21 -9.34
CA PRO A 192 14.08 6.18 -8.57
C PRO A 192 14.53 4.73 -8.33
N GLU A 193 15.84 4.51 -8.24
CA GLU A 193 16.38 3.25 -7.74
C GLU A 193 15.98 3.06 -6.27
N PRO A 194 15.37 1.92 -5.91
CA PRO A 194 14.98 1.66 -4.54
C PRO A 194 16.21 1.46 -3.66
N ARG A 195 16.16 1.96 -2.43
CA ARG A 195 17.26 1.77 -1.47
C ARG A 195 17.33 0.31 -1.04
N ALA A 196 18.50 -0.30 -1.21
CA ALA A 196 18.70 -1.73 -0.97
C ALA A 196 18.26 -2.16 0.45
N LYS A 197 17.54 -3.29 0.52
CA LYS A 197 17.07 -4.04 1.72
C LYS A 197 15.74 -3.63 2.37
N VAL A 198 15.07 -2.56 1.92
CA VAL A 198 13.70 -2.22 2.39
C VAL A 198 12.69 -2.56 1.30
N PRO A 199 11.60 -3.29 1.59
CA PRO A 199 10.53 -3.51 0.62
C PRO A 199 9.96 -2.18 0.10
N PHE A 200 9.62 -2.12 -1.17
CA PHE A 200 9.26 -0.86 -1.80
C PHE A 200 8.15 -1.00 -2.84
N GLY A 201 7.54 0.13 -3.14
CA GLY A 201 6.58 0.26 -4.21
C GLY A 201 6.60 1.64 -4.84
N PHE A 202 5.85 1.78 -5.91
CA PHE A 202 5.77 3.01 -6.70
C PHE A 202 4.33 3.51 -6.79
N ALA A 203 4.18 4.83 -6.72
CA ALA A 203 2.92 5.51 -7.02
C ALA A 203 3.19 6.83 -7.74
N GLY A 204 2.12 7.51 -8.13
CA GLY A 204 2.17 8.77 -8.87
C GLY A 204 1.82 8.55 -10.34
N GLY A 205 0.62 9.01 -10.72
CA GLY A 205 0.14 9.05 -12.12
C GLY A 205 -0.02 7.72 -12.84
N LEU A 206 0.00 6.61 -12.11
CA LEU A 206 -0.41 5.32 -12.63
C LEU A 206 -1.91 5.32 -12.94
N SER A 207 -2.30 4.59 -13.97
CA SER A 207 -3.66 4.53 -14.48
C SER A 207 -3.90 3.26 -15.29
N PRO A 208 -5.17 2.91 -15.59
CA PRO A 208 -5.46 1.83 -16.52
C PRO A 208 -4.83 1.99 -17.91
N LYS A 209 -4.51 3.22 -18.31
CA LYS A 209 -3.98 3.53 -19.64
C LYS A 209 -2.47 3.32 -19.75
N ASN A 210 -1.72 3.45 -18.66
CA ASN A 210 -0.25 3.44 -18.68
C ASN A 210 0.39 2.39 -17.77
N ILE A 211 -0.36 1.72 -16.89
CA ILE A 211 0.21 0.77 -15.92
C ILE A 211 1.09 -0.29 -16.59
N ALA A 212 0.72 -0.80 -17.76
CA ALA A 212 1.51 -1.80 -18.46
C ALA A 212 2.89 -1.26 -18.89
N GLU A 213 2.93 -0.07 -19.47
CA GLU A 213 4.18 0.59 -19.89
C GLU A 213 5.04 0.98 -18.68
N GLU A 214 4.41 1.48 -17.62
CA GLU A 214 5.11 1.90 -16.40
C GLU A 214 5.71 0.70 -15.65
N LEU A 215 5.03 -0.44 -15.59
CA LEU A 215 5.58 -1.66 -14.99
C LEU A 215 6.86 -2.13 -15.71
N ILE A 216 6.91 -2.01 -17.05
CA ILE A 216 8.11 -2.33 -17.83
C ILE A 216 9.26 -1.38 -17.48
N LYS A 217 8.96 -0.07 -17.32
CA LYS A 217 9.97 0.92 -16.89
C LYS A 217 10.45 0.66 -15.46
N MET A 218 9.55 0.24 -14.57
CA MET A 218 9.88 -0.09 -13.18
C MET A 218 10.77 -1.34 -13.09
N ASP A 219 10.57 -2.34 -13.94
CA ASP A 219 11.45 -3.54 -13.98
C ASP A 219 12.92 -3.14 -14.17
N ALA A 220 13.17 -2.15 -15.02
CA ALA A 220 14.53 -1.67 -15.31
C ALA A 220 15.25 -1.08 -14.08
N VAL A 221 14.52 -0.57 -13.08
CA VAL A 221 15.09 0.01 -11.86
C VAL A 221 14.90 -0.86 -10.61
N ALA A 222 13.99 -1.83 -10.66
CA ALA A 222 13.67 -2.70 -9.53
C ALA A 222 14.77 -3.71 -9.21
N ALA A 223 15.70 -3.94 -10.14
CA ALA A 223 16.85 -4.85 -9.97
C ALA A 223 16.46 -6.26 -9.46
N GLY A 224 15.33 -6.80 -9.95
CA GLY A 224 14.79 -8.09 -9.54
C GLY A 224 14.09 -8.09 -8.16
N GLY A 225 13.93 -6.92 -7.53
CA GLY A 225 13.19 -6.75 -6.30
C GLY A 225 11.69 -6.97 -6.48
N GLN A 226 11.04 -7.54 -5.46
CA GLN A 226 9.59 -7.64 -5.43
C GLN A 226 8.97 -6.29 -5.05
N LEU A 227 8.14 -5.72 -5.92
CA LEU A 227 7.52 -4.40 -5.71
C LEU A 227 6.00 -4.45 -5.68
N TRP A 228 5.38 -3.38 -5.16
CA TRP A 228 3.97 -3.11 -5.41
C TRP A 228 3.81 -1.78 -6.13
N VAL A 229 2.64 -1.59 -6.74
CA VAL A 229 2.22 -0.29 -7.29
C VAL A 229 0.96 0.18 -6.61
N ASP A 230 0.75 1.48 -6.49
CA ASP A 230 -0.46 2.08 -5.92
C ASP A 230 -0.99 3.21 -6.80
N MET A 231 -2.32 3.33 -6.89
CA MET A 231 -2.99 4.38 -7.66
C MET A 231 -4.31 4.79 -7.03
N GLU A 232 -4.64 6.08 -7.17
CA GLU A 232 -5.83 6.68 -6.56
C GLU A 232 -6.65 7.46 -7.60
N THR A 233 -6.15 8.62 -8.04
CA THR A 233 -6.92 9.57 -8.87
C THR A 233 -7.43 8.98 -10.18
N SER A 234 -6.64 8.13 -10.84
CA SER A 234 -7.06 7.50 -12.10
C SER A 234 -8.23 6.52 -11.96
N LEU A 235 -8.48 6.03 -10.74
CA LEU A 235 -9.56 5.09 -10.43
C LEU A 235 -10.89 5.80 -10.16
N ARG A 236 -10.90 7.13 -10.22
CA ARG A 236 -12.09 7.94 -9.98
C ARG A 236 -12.81 8.26 -11.28
N THR A 237 -14.14 8.28 -11.23
CA THR A 237 -15.00 8.70 -12.35
C THR A 237 -15.87 9.85 -11.91
N GLN A 238 -15.84 10.94 -12.69
CA GLN A 238 -16.75 12.06 -12.56
C GLN A 238 -18.03 11.74 -13.33
N LEU A 239 -19.15 11.69 -12.63
CA LEU A 239 -20.48 11.50 -13.21
C LEU A 239 -21.02 12.83 -13.76
N GLN A 240 -22.07 12.76 -14.58
CA GLN A 240 -22.70 13.94 -15.18
C GLN A 240 -23.28 14.91 -14.15
N ASP A 241 -23.68 14.40 -12.97
CA ASP A 241 -24.19 15.18 -11.86
C ASP A 241 -23.07 15.83 -11.00
N GLY A 242 -21.81 15.66 -11.39
CA GLY A 242 -20.65 16.17 -10.66
C GLY A 242 -20.16 15.28 -9.52
N SER A 243 -20.76 14.10 -9.32
CA SER A 243 -20.30 13.14 -8.32
C SER A 243 -18.94 12.55 -8.71
N ASP A 244 -18.00 12.53 -7.76
CA ASP A 244 -16.73 11.82 -7.86
C ASP A 244 -16.88 10.43 -7.22
N ILE A 245 -16.79 9.35 -7.99
CA ILE A 245 -16.97 7.97 -7.49
C ILE A 245 -15.75 7.08 -7.72
N PHE A 246 -15.51 6.12 -6.83
CA PHE A 246 -14.56 5.02 -7.03
C PHE A 246 -15.08 4.04 -8.10
N ASP A 247 -14.30 3.85 -9.17
CA ASP A 247 -14.70 3.07 -10.33
C ASP A 247 -14.00 1.69 -10.36
N CYS A 248 -14.75 0.65 -9.98
CA CYS A 248 -14.22 -0.72 -9.98
C CYS A 248 -13.89 -1.23 -11.39
N ASN A 249 -14.50 -0.70 -12.46
CA ASN A 249 -14.14 -1.11 -13.82
C ASN A 249 -12.73 -0.62 -14.18
N LYS A 250 -12.33 0.55 -13.69
CA LYS A 250 -10.96 1.05 -13.86
C LYS A 250 -9.94 0.22 -13.08
N ALA A 251 -10.27 -0.16 -11.84
CA ALA A 251 -9.45 -1.09 -11.07
C ALA A 251 -9.28 -2.44 -11.82
N MET A 252 -10.38 -2.99 -12.36
CA MET A 252 -10.34 -4.22 -13.14
C MET A 252 -9.54 -4.10 -14.45
N ALA A 253 -9.61 -2.96 -15.13
CA ALA A 253 -8.75 -2.73 -16.31
C ALA A 253 -7.25 -2.77 -15.97
N CYS A 254 -6.86 -2.29 -14.78
CA CYS A 254 -5.48 -2.46 -14.29
C CYS A 254 -5.16 -3.93 -13.98
N VAL A 255 -6.10 -4.67 -13.41
CA VAL A 255 -5.95 -6.12 -13.17
C VAL A 255 -5.72 -6.87 -14.47
N ASP A 256 -6.52 -6.60 -15.49
CA ASP A 256 -6.42 -7.23 -16.81
C ASP A 256 -5.08 -6.91 -17.47
N ALA A 257 -4.60 -5.66 -17.36
CA ALA A 257 -3.29 -5.27 -17.87
C ALA A 257 -2.15 -6.06 -17.21
N VAL A 258 -2.18 -6.23 -15.89
CA VAL A 258 -1.18 -7.00 -15.13
C VAL A 258 -1.22 -8.49 -15.50
N ILE A 259 -2.41 -9.06 -15.65
CA ILE A 259 -2.58 -10.45 -16.10
C ILE A 259 -2.07 -10.61 -17.54
N GLY A 260 -2.38 -9.67 -18.43
CA GLY A 260 -1.94 -9.68 -19.83
C GLY A 260 -0.42 -9.64 -19.99
N LEU A 261 0.29 -9.03 -19.04
CA LEU A 261 1.75 -9.04 -18.98
C LEU A 261 2.34 -10.32 -18.34
N GLY A 262 1.52 -11.23 -17.82
CA GLY A 262 1.99 -12.40 -17.08
C GLY A 262 2.59 -12.04 -15.72
N LEU A 263 2.29 -10.84 -15.18
CA LEU A 263 2.85 -10.32 -13.93
C LEU A 263 1.95 -10.55 -12.72
N LYS A 264 0.98 -11.48 -12.84
CA LYS A 264 0.11 -11.86 -11.74
C LYS A 264 0.97 -12.30 -10.54
N PRO A 265 0.85 -11.67 -9.36
CA PRO A 265 1.57 -12.09 -8.16
C PRO A 265 1.26 -13.54 -7.79
N ASP A 266 2.31 -14.32 -7.53
CA ASP A 266 2.18 -15.66 -6.96
C ASP A 266 1.82 -15.55 -5.48
N VAL A 267 0.60 -15.96 -5.14
CA VAL A 267 0.09 -15.86 -3.76
C VAL A 267 0.46 -17.10 -2.93
N CYS A 268 1.13 -18.08 -3.55
CA CYS A 268 1.48 -19.38 -2.97
C CYS A 268 2.50 -19.34 -1.81
N VAL A 269 2.94 -18.16 -1.36
CA VAL A 269 3.90 -18.03 -0.25
C VAL A 269 3.25 -17.37 0.97
N ARG A 270 2.21 -18.00 1.53
CA ARG A 270 1.81 -17.79 2.93
C ARG A 270 1.25 -19.08 3.50
N LEU A 271 2.07 -19.79 4.29
CA LEU A 271 1.75 -20.58 5.51
C LEU A 271 2.94 -21.53 5.82
N ALA A 272 4.13 -20.97 6.03
CA ALA A 272 5.25 -21.71 6.61
C ALA A 272 5.96 -20.82 7.62
N ASN A 273 5.22 -20.36 8.64
CA ASN A 273 5.74 -19.79 9.89
C ASN A 273 4.63 -19.70 10.96
N GLY A 274 3.66 -20.61 10.92
CA GLY A 274 2.73 -20.85 12.01
C GLY A 274 3.13 -22.16 12.67
N ASN A 275 3.77 -22.08 13.83
CA ASN A 275 4.07 -23.22 14.70
C ASN A 275 2.79 -24.04 14.94
N ASP A 276 2.62 -25.16 14.24
CA ASP A 276 1.80 -26.27 14.69
C ASP A 276 2.59 -27.05 15.76
N ALA A 277 2.70 -26.43 16.93
CA ALA A 277 3.33 -27.00 18.12
C ALA A 277 2.27 -27.49 19.13
N SER A 278 1.08 -27.87 18.65
CA SER A 278 -0.04 -28.30 19.51
C SER A 278 -0.58 -29.71 19.23
N GLN A 279 0.02 -30.51 18.34
CA GLN A 279 -0.46 -31.89 18.08
C GLN A 279 0.58 -33.00 18.28
N LYS A 280 1.59 -32.81 19.16
CA LYS A 280 2.51 -33.90 19.58
C LYS A 280 2.76 -33.92 21.09
N LYS A 281 1.70 -34.07 21.89
CA LYS A 281 1.80 -34.59 23.27
C LYS A 281 0.59 -35.44 23.63
N GLN A 282 0.43 -36.56 22.93
CA GLN A 282 -0.43 -37.66 23.42
C GLN A 282 0.00 -38.97 22.79
N LYS A 283 1.15 -39.50 23.21
CA LYS A 283 1.54 -40.92 23.02
C LYS A 283 2.88 -41.27 23.71
N ILE A 284 3.06 -40.93 24.98
CA ILE A 284 4.00 -41.64 25.87
C ILE A 284 3.43 -41.58 27.29
N ALA A 285 2.53 -42.50 27.58
CA ALA A 285 2.14 -42.92 28.93
C ALA A 285 1.44 -44.26 28.75
N ASP A 286 2.25 -45.28 28.46
CA ASP A 286 2.00 -46.70 28.70
C ASP A 286 3.33 -47.41 28.45
N GLY A 287 4.03 -47.66 29.54
CA GLY A 287 5.40 -48.16 29.63
C GLY A 287 5.91 -47.98 31.05
#